data_AF-A0A930AS99-F1
#
_entry.id   AF-A0A930AS99-F1
#
_cell.length_a   1.000
_cell.length_b   1.000
_cell.length_c   1.000
_cell.angle_alpha   90.00
_cell.angle_beta   90.00
_cell.angle_gamma   90.00
#
_symmetry.space_group_name_H-M   'P 1'
#
loop_
_entity.id
_entity.type
_entity.pdbx_description
1 polymer ?
#
loop_
_entity_poly.entity_id
_entity_poly.type
_entity_poly.pdbx_seq_one_letter_code
_entity_poly.pdbx_strand_id
1 'polypeptide(L)'
;MIPEKPKELQATPDQWKAIATRGNNLLVSASAGSGKTKVLVERILMHIQEGIDINELLVVTFTELAAKEMKERLRTKLEEAIEKSTDEVLQQRFAKQLQLIPSAMISTIHSFCMKVIRRYFYLAGIDPVFTMMDEIEGQLLQEKVWRTLEEELLEQPEYEEVFATFSNDRSDDGITNTVYRLYQYSRSKREPKTWLSNLTENYAVGSDYASTPFVKTYVKPALIEELSYLVTQYDQLLKEIELLGAPKHQAVLEDDLDFVKAVLVHI
;
A
#
# COMPACT_ATOMS: atom_id res chain seq x y z
N MET A 1 -18.52 -21.85 11.95
CA MET A 1 -17.76 -23.10 12.16
C MET A 1 -17.09 -23.44 10.83
N ILE A 2 -15.82 -23.85 10.82
CA ILE A 2 -15.12 -24.21 9.57
C ILE A 2 -15.53 -25.64 9.18
N PRO A 3 -16.02 -25.89 7.95
CA PRO A 3 -16.38 -27.24 7.51
C PRO A 3 -15.15 -28.17 7.48
N GLU A 4 -15.41 -29.48 7.49
CA GLU A 4 -14.34 -30.48 7.37
C GLU A 4 -13.66 -30.37 6.00
N LYS A 5 -12.32 -30.52 5.96
CA LYS A 5 -11.54 -30.39 4.72
C LYS A 5 -11.89 -31.54 3.77
N PRO A 6 -12.24 -31.27 2.50
CA PRO A 6 -12.40 -32.31 1.50
C PRO A 6 -11.14 -33.17 1.39
N LYS A 7 -11.31 -34.50 1.29
CA LYS A 7 -10.19 -35.46 1.23
C LYS A 7 -9.32 -35.25 0.00
N GLU A 8 -9.93 -34.90 -1.12
CA GLU A 8 -9.28 -34.70 -2.42
C GLU A 8 -8.54 -33.36 -2.53
N LEU A 9 -8.87 -32.39 -1.65
CA LEU A 9 -8.24 -31.07 -1.68
C LEU A 9 -6.85 -31.14 -1.02
N GLN A 10 -5.81 -31.03 -1.84
CA GLN A 10 -4.42 -30.87 -1.40
C GLN A 10 -4.17 -29.45 -0.88
N ALA A 11 -4.54 -29.24 0.38
CA ALA A 11 -4.33 -28.00 1.13
C ALA A 11 -3.85 -28.32 2.55
N THR A 12 -2.90 -27.54 3.06
CA THR A 12 -2.48 -27.61 4.47
C THR A 12 -3.63 -27.16 5.39
N PRO A 13 -3.59 -27.45 6.71
CA PRO A 13 -4.60 -26.98 7.64
C PRO A 13 -4.82 -25.45 7.60
N ASP A 14 -3.74 -24.67 7.50
CA ASP A 14 -3.81 -23.21 7.40
C ASP A 14 -4.40 -22.74 6.07
N GLN A 15 -4.06 -23.40 4.97
CA GLN A 15 -4.65 -23.12 3.66
C GLN A 15 -6.15 -23.43 3.66
N TRP A 16 -6.57 -24.54 4.25
CA TRP A 16 -8.00 -24.87 4.39
C TRP A 16 -8.72 -23.86 5.26
N LYS A 17 -8.13 -23.47 6.39
CA LYS A 17 -8.65 -22.40 7.24
C LYS A 17 -8.85 -21.10 6.46
N ALA A 18 -7.88 -20.74 5.62
CA ALA A 18 -7.97 -19.57 4.75
C ALA A 18 -9.03 -19.71 3.64
N ILE A 19 -9.25 -20.91 3.09
CA ILE A 19 -10.28 -21.17 2.06
C ILE A 19 -11.69 -21.14 2.67
N ALA A 20 -11.89 -21.76 3.83
CA ALA A 20 -13.21 -22.09 4.36
C ALA A 20 -13.76 -21.08 5.38
N THR A 21 -12.94 -20.17 5.94
CA THR A 21 -13.42 -19.16 6.89
C THR A 21 -14.43 -18.19 6.23
N ARG A 22 -15.52 -17.88 6.93
CA ARG A 22 -16.62 -17.00 6.49
C ARG A 22 -17.02 -16.01 7.60
N GLY A 23 -17.72 -14.94 7.20
CA GLY A 23 -18.44 -14.03 8.12
C GLY A 23 -17.60 -12.93 8.79
N ASN A 24 -16.29 -12.84 8.52
CA ASN A 24 -15.40 -11.83 9.10
C ASN A 24 -14.32 -11.43 8.09
N ASN A 25 -13.64 -10.30 8.37
CA ASN A 25 -12.43 -9.91 7.66
C ASN A 25 -11.28 -10.87 8.01
N LEU A 26 -10.57 -11.35 6.99
CA LEU A 26 -9.48 -12.30 7.14
C LEU A 26 -8.20 -11.73 6.54
N LEU A 27 -7.16 -11.62 7.37
CA LEU A 27 -5.80 -11.32 6.93
C LEU A 27 -4.99 -12.62 6.88
N VAL A 28 -4.40 -12.91 5.72
CA VAL A 28 -3.55 -14.10 5.53
C VAL A 28 -2.11 -13.64 5.31
N SER A 29 -1.25 -13.87 6.30
CA SER A 29 0.20 -13.67 6.16
C SER A 29 0.83 -14.93 5.57
N ALA A 30 1.60 -14.77 4.49
CA ALA A 30 2.07 -15.90 3.71
C ALA A 30 3.37 -15.58 2.96
N SER A 31 4.42 -16.35 3.22
CA SER A 31 5.74 -16.24 2.58
C SER A 31 5.69 -16.55 1.08
N ALA A 32 6.74 -16.20 0.32
CA ALA A 32 6.86 -16.63 -1.07
C ALA A 32 6.74 -18.17 -1.19
N GLY A 33 6.15 -18.67 -2.28
CA GLY A 33 5.97 -20.11 -2.52
C GLY A 33 4.88 -20.82 -1.69
N SER A 34 4.24 -20.17 -0.72
CA SER A 34 3.18 -20.76 0.14
C SER A 34 1.83 -21.08 -0.55
N GLY A 35 1.73 -20.86 -1.87
CA GLY A 35 0.51 -21.15 -2.62
C GLY A 35 -0.61 -20.12 -2.47
N LYS A 36 -0.32 -18.88 -2.08
CA LYS A 36 -1.31 -17.78 -1.91
C LYS A 36 -2.37 -17.72 -3.03
N THR A 37 -1.92 -17.73 -4.28
CA THR A 37 -2.83 -17.66 -5.43
C THR A 37 -3.72 -18.91 -5.54
N LYS A 38 -3.18 -20.10 -5.23
CA LYS A 38 -3.97 -21.35 -5.19
C LYS A 38 -5.07 -21.25 -4.13
N VAL A 39 -4.71 -20.82 -2.91
CA VAL A 39 -5.66 -20.60 -1.81
C VAL A 39 -6.78 -19.64 -2.22
N LEU A 40 -6.44 -18.53 -2.87
CA LEU A 40 -7.42 -17.54 -3.30
C LEU A 40 -8.38 -18.10 -4.37
N VAL A 41 -7.86 -18.85 -5.36
CA VAL A 41 -8.69 -19.45 -6.42
C VAL A 41 -9.62 -20.51 -5.85
N GLU A 42 -9.13 -21.39 -4.97
CA GLU A 42 -9.96 -22.40 -4.29
C GLU A 42 -11.04 -21.73 -3.41
N ARG A 43 -10.71 -20.60 -2.77
CA ARG A 43 -11.68 -19.81 -2.01
C ARG A 43 -12.78 -19.23 -2.90
N ILE A 44 -12.44 -18.71 -4.08
CA ILE A 44 -13.42 -18.23 -5.07
C ILE A 44 -14.31 -19.38 -5.53
N LEU A 45 -13.72 -20.54 -5.87
CA LEU A 45 -14.47 -21.73 -6.30
C LEU A 45 -15.46 -22.19 -5.22
N MET A 46 -15.06 -22.18 -3.95
CA MET A 46 -15.93 -22.52 -2.83
C MET A 46 -17.11 -21.54 -2.68
N HIS A 47 -16.89 -20.24 -2.89
CA HIS A 47 -17.99 -19.26 -2.94
C HIS A 47 -18.97 -19.51 -4.10
N ILE A 48 -18.45 -19.91 -5.26
CA ILE A 48 -19.28 -20.30 -6.41
C ILE A 48 -20.11 -21.54 -6.09
N GLN A 49 -19.52 -22.54 -5.42
CA GLN A 49 -20.25 -23.73 -4.95
C GLN A 49 -21.39 -23.36 -4.00
N GLU A 50 -21.15 -22.39 -3.11
CA GLU A 50 -22.13 -21.84 -2.16
C GLU A 50 -23.23 -20.99 -2.85
N GLY A 51 -23.11 -20.72 -4.16
CA GLY A 51 -24.13 -20.05 -4.96
C GLY A 51 -23.87 -18.57 -5.26
N ILE A 52 -22.68 -18.07 -4.96
CA ILE A 52 -22.27 -16.69 -5.28
C ILE A 52 -21.77 -16.64 -6.72
N ASP A 53 -22.34 -15.75 -7.54
CA ASP A 53 -21.87 -15.54 -8.91
C ASP A 53 -20.51 -14.79 -8.88
N ILE A 54 -19.62 -15.09 -9.84
CA ILE A 54 -18.29 -14.45 -9.93
C ILE A 54 -18.37 -12.91 -10.08
N ASN A 55 -19.49 -12.41 -10.60
CA ASN A 55 -19.74 -10.97 -10.75
C ASN A 55 -20.09 -10.27 -9.43
N GLU A 56 -20.40 -11.02 -8.38
CA GLU A 56 -20.60 -10.52 -7.01
C GLU A 56 -19.29 -10.44 -6.22
N LEU A 57 -18.19 -10.90 -6.82
CA LEU A 57 -16.85 -10.88 -6.22
C LEU A 57 -16.00 -9.77 -6.82
N LEU A 58 -15.39 -8.95 -5.95
CA LEU A 58 -14.33 -8.02 -6.32
C LEU A 58 -12.98 -8.62 -5.90
N VAL A 59 -12.12 -8.87 -6.88
CA VAL A 59 -10.77 -9.38 -6.66
C VAL A 59 -9.75 -8.42 -7.24
N VAL A 60 -8.97 -7.82 -6.35
CA VAL A 60 -7.99 -6.78 -6.70
C VAL A 60 -6.57 -7.34 -6.58
N THR A 61 -5.74 -7.03 -7.57
CA THR A 61 -4.31 -7.38 -7.59
C THR A 61 -3.45 -6.16 -7.90
N PHE A 62 -2.14 -6.30 -7.73
CA PHE A 62 -1.18 -5.23 -7.99
C PHE A 62 -0.90 -5.03 -9.49
N THR A 63 -0.87 -6.10 -10.28
CA THR A 63 -0.50 -6.05 -11.71
C THR A 63 -1.59 -6.64 -12.60
N GLU A 64 -1.70 -6.13 -13.82
CA GLU A 64 -2.62 -6.69 -14.84
C GLU A 64 -2.25 -8.13 -15.22
N LEU A 65 -0.95 -8.46 -15.21
CA LEU A 65 -0.49 -9.83 -15.44
C LEU A 65 -1.03 -10.79 -14.38
N ALA A 66 -0.94 -10.42 -13.10
CA ALA A 66 -1.47 -11.24 -12.01
C ALA A 66 -3.01 -11.36 -12.08
N ALA A 67 -3.71 -10.35 -12.59
CA ALA A 67 -5.16 -10.41 -12.79
C ALA A 67 -5.51 -11.43 -13.88
N LYS A 68 -4.79 -11.36 -15.01
CA LYS A 68 -4.93 -12.30 -16.12
C LYS A 68 -4.62 -13.73 -15.69
N GLU A 69 -3.52 -13.92 -14.97
CA GLU A 69 -3.13 -15.22 -14.43
C GLU A 69 -4.19 -15.78 -13.49
N MET A 70 -4.78 -14.94 -12.64
CA MET A 70 -5.85 -15.35 -11.73
C MET A 70 -7.12 -15.77 -12.48
N LYS A 71 -7.51 -15.03 -13.54
CA LYS A 71 -8.61 -15.43 -14.43
C LYS A 71 -8.36 -16.78 -15.09
N GLU A 72 -7.13 -17.01 -15.56
CA GLU A 72 -6.76 -18.28 -16.20
C GLU A 72 -6.81 -19.45 -15.21
N ARG A 73 -6.22 -19.29 -14.03
CA ARG A 73 -6.25 -20.31 -12.98
C ARG A 73 -7.68 -20.65 -12.54
N LEU A 74 -8.55 -19.64 -12.44
CA LEU A 74 -9.96 -19.85 -12.10
C LEU A 74 -10.71 -20.55 -13.25
N ARG A 75 -10.42 -20.22 -14.51
CA ARG A 75 -10.97 -20.91 -15.68
C ARG A 75 -10.66 -22.40 -15.61
N THR A 76 -9.38 -22.76 -15.50
CA THR A 76 -8.94 -24.17 -15.40
C THR A 76 -9.61 -24.87 -14.21
N LYS A 77 -9.75 -24.18 -13.07
CA LYS A 77 -10.41 -24.75 -11.90
C LYS A 77 -11.90 -25.00 -12.08
N LEU A 78 -12.60 -24.13 -12.80
CA LEU A 78 -14.00 -24.35 -13.15
C LEU A 78 -14.15 -25.49 -14.16
N GLU A 79 -13.27 -25.59 -15.15
CA GLU A 79 -13.24 -26.71 -16.11
C GLU A 79 -13.04 -28.05 -15.38
N GLU A 80 -12.04 -28.14 -14.50
CA GLU A 80 -11.82 -29.31 -13.65
C GLU A 80 -13.03 -29.64 -12.76
N ALA A 81 -13.71 -28.61 -12.24
CA ALA A 81 -14.88 -28.79 -11.38
C ALA A 81 -16.11 -29.27 -12.16
N ILE A 82 -16.28 -28.84 -13.42
CA ILE A 82 -17.32 -29.34 -14.32
C ILE A 82 -17.09 -30.83 -14.62
N GLU A 83 -15.85 -31.20 -14.96
CA GLU A 83 -15.51 -32.59 -15.29
C GLU A 83 -15.67 -33.55 -14.10
N LYS A 84 -15.37 -33.09 -12.88
CA LYS A 84 -15.40 -33.92 -11.66
C LYS A 84 -16.76 -33.97 -10.97
N SER A 85 -17.60 -32.96 -11.15
CA SER A 85 -18.91 -32.91 -10.49
C SER A 85 -19.83 -33.99 -11.05
N THR A 86 -20.53 -34.72 -10.18
CA THR A 86 -21.62 -35.64 -10.56
C THR A 86 -23.00 -34.98 -10.41
N ASP A 87 -23.05 -33.78 -9.83
CA ASP A 87 -24.27 -32.99 -9.65
C ASP A 87 -24.47 -32.07 -10.86
N GLU A 88 -25.54 -32.32 -11.63
CA GLU A 88 -25.91 -31.56 -12.82
C GLU A 88 -26.17 -30.08 -12.52
N VAL A 89 -26.72 -29.74 -11.36
CA VAL A 89 -27.00 -28.36 -10.96
C VAL A 89 -25.68 -27.61 -10.72
N LEU A 90 -24.72 -28.26 -10.03
CA LEU A 90 -23.40 -27.68 -9.83
C LEU A 90 -22.61 -27.57 -11.15
N GLN A 91 -22.69 -28.56 -12.04
CA GLN A 91 -22.07 -28.49 -13.36
C GLN A 91 -22.59 -27.29 -14.16
N GLN A 92 -23.91 -27.12 -14.24
CA GLN A 92 -24.53 -25.97 -14.91
C GLN A 92 -24.11 -24.65 -14.28
N ARG A 93 -24.01 -24.60 -12.95
CA ARG A 93 -23.53 -23.41 -12.25
C ARG A 93 -22.09 -23.07 -12.63
N PHE A 94 -21.18 -24.04 -12.61
CA PHE A 94 -19.78 -23.82 -12.99
C PHE A 94 -19.65 -23.40 -14.46
N ALA A 95 -20.40 -24.02 -15.37
CA ALA A 95 -20.43 -23.66 -16.78
C ALA A 95 -20.91 -22.21 -16.99
N LYS A 96 -21.93 -21.77 -16.24
CA LYS A 96 -22.37 -20.36 -16.22
C LYS A 96 -21.24 -19.44 -15.74
N GLN A 97 -20.56 -19.77 -14.65
CA GLN A 97 -19.46 -18.93 -14.14
C GLN A 97 -18.28 -18.83 -15.11
N LEU A 98 -17.99 -19.90 -15.84
CA LEU A 98 -16.94 -19.93 -16.86
C LEU A 98 -17.15 -18.85 -17.93
N GLN A 99 -18.40 -18.67 -18.36
CA GLN A 99 -18.79 -17.63 -19.33
C GLN A 99 -18.68 -16.20 -18.77
N LEU A 100 -18.76 -16.04 -17.45
CA LEU A 100 -18.72 -14.74 -16.77
C LEU A 100 -17.28 -14.28 -16.42
N ILE A 101 -16.27 -15.15 -16.52
CA ILE A 101 -14.86 -14.81 -16.25
C ILE A 101 -14.37 -13.55 -17.01
N PRO A 102 -14.68 -13.35 -18.30
CA PRO A 102 -14.20 -12.18 -19.02
C PRO A 102 -14.66 -10.86 -18.37
N SER A 103 -15.93 -10.80 -17.96
CA SER A 103 -16.55 -9.62 -17.33
C SER A 103 -16.30 -9.50 -15.82
N ALA A 104 -15.85 -10.57 -15.16
CA ALA A 104 -15.61 -10.60 -13.72
C ALA A 104 -14.69 -9.48 -13.25
N MET A 105 -14.93 -8.96 -12.04
CA MET A 105 -14.13 -7.91 -11.41
C MET A 105 -12.84 -8.47 -10.80
N ILE A 106 -12.04 -9.14 -11.63
CA ILE A 106 -10.67 -9.59 -11.31
C ILE A 106 -9.72 -8.66 -12.08
N SER A 107 -9.16 -7.66 -11.41
CA SER A 107 -8.37 -6.59 -12.06
C SER A 107 -7.40 -5.90 -11.10
N THR A 108 -6.63 -4.93 -11.59
CA THR A 108 -5.96 -3.98 -10.70
C THR A 108 -6.95 -3.03 -10.03
N ILE A 109 -6.49 -2.32 -8.99
CA ILE A 109 -7.28 -1.27 -8.34
C ILE A 109 -7.59 -0.13 -9.32
N HIS A 110 -6.63 0.24 -10.17
CA HIS A 110 -6.81 1.28 -11.20
C HIS A 110 -7.91 0.91 -12.18
N SER A 111 -7.88 -0.32 -12.72
CA SER A 111 -8.91 -0.83 -13.64
C SER A 111 -10.29 -0.88 -12.98
N PHE A 112 -10.38 -1.20 -11.69
CA PHE A 112 -11.64 -1.12 -10.94
C PHE A 112 -12.13 0.33 -10.78
N CYS A 113 -11.28 1.24 -10.31
CA CYS A 113 -11.61 2.66 -10.17
C CYS A 113 -12.07 3.28 -11.50
N MET A 114 -11.43 2.90 -12.62
CA MET A 114 -11.83 3.32 -13.96
C MET A 114 -13.27 2.94 -14.29
N LYS A 115 -13.68 1.69 -13.97
CA LYS A 115 -15.07 1.23 -14.15
C LYS A 115 -16.04 2.03 -13.28
N VAL A 116 -15.66 2.34 -12.03
CA VAL A 116 -16.48 3.14 -11.10
C VAL A 116 -16.69 4.55 -11.66
N ILE A 117 -15.60 5.23 -12.06
CA ILE A 117 -15.67 6.60 -12.60
C ILE A 117 -16.51 6.62 -13.88
N ARG A 118 -16.30 5.69 -14.82
CA ARG A 118 -17.12 5.61 -16.04
C ARG A 118 -18.60 5.37 -15.78
N ARG A 119 -18.93 4.58 -14.75
CA ARG A 119 -20.33 4.30 -14.39
C ARG A 119 -21.02 5.48 -13.70
N TYR A 120 -20.27 6.25 -12.92
CA TYR A 120 -20.80 7.33 -12.07
C TYR A 120 -20.22 8.70 -12.43
N PHE A 121 -19.85 8.92 -13.70
CA PHE A 121 -19.18 10.14 -14.18
C PHE A 121 -19.94 11.42 -13.80
N TYR A 122 -21.27 11.36 -13.83
CA TYR A 122 -22.17 12.47 -13.53
C TYR A 122 -22.12 12.91 -12.06
N LEU A 123 -21.75 12.03 -11.11
CA LEU A 123 -21.57 12.41 -9.70
C LEU A 123 -20.26 13.17 -9.49
N ALA A 124 -19.26 12.92 -10.33
CA ALA A 124 -17.95 13.55 -10.24
C ALA A 124 -17.83 14.82 -11.11
N GLY A 125 -18.84 15.14 -11.91
CA GLY A 125 -18.76 16.24 -12.89
C GLY A 125 -17.73 15.99 -13.99
N ILE A 126 -17.43 14.72 -14.31
CA ILE A 126 -16.45 14.33 -15.32
C ILE A 126 -17.18 14.01 -16.62
N ASP A 127 -16.62 14.39 -17.78
CA ASP A 127 -17.16 14.01 -19.09
C ASP A 127 -17.14 12.48 -19.27
N PRO A 128 -18.22 11.82 -19.72
CA PRO A 128 -18.25 10.36 -19.91
C PRO A 128 -17.23 9.81 -20.93
N VAL A 129 -16.76 10.65 -21.85
CA VAL A 129 -15.83 10.31 -22.93
C VAL A 129 -14.37 10.61 -22.54
N PHE A 130 -14.09 10.80 -21.25
CA PHE A 130 -12.73 11.06 -20.78
C PHE A 130 -11.73 9.96 -21.18
N THR A 131 -10.52 10.41 -21.48
CA THR A 131 -9.34 9.57 -21.72
C THR A 131 -8.36 9.72 -20.56
N MET A 132 -7.58 8.67 -20.33
CA MET A 132 -6.47 8.78 -19.40
C MET A 132 -5.34 9.54 -20.08
N MET A 133 -4.89 10.59 -19.41
CA MET A 133 -3.70 11.33 -19.79
C MET A 133 -2.47 10.45 -19.54
N ASP A 134 -1.54 10.44 -20.48
CA ASP A 134 -0.27 9.76 -20.25
C ASP A 134 0.65 10.59 -19.34
N GLU A 135 1.75 9.98 -18.91
CA GLU A 135 2.66 10.61 -17.95
C GLU A 135 3.36 11.85 -18.52
N ILE A 136 3.68 11.85 -19.82
CA ILE A 136 4.38 12.94 -20.50
C ILE A 136 3.42 14.12 -20.72
N GLU A 137 2.23 13.84 -21.24
CA GLU A 137 1.14 14.82 -21.38
C GLU A 137 0.82 15.46 -20.03
N GLY A 138 0.76 14.65 -18.97
CA GLY A 138 0.53 15.10 -17.60
C GLY A 138 1.63 16.01 -17.07
N GLN A 139 2.88 15.68 -17.34
CA GLN A 139 4.02 16.50 -16.94
C GLN A 139 4.04 17.83 -17.70
N LEU A 140 3.86 17.81 -19.02
CA LEU A 140 3.84 19.03 -19.84
C LEU A 140 2.71 19.98 -19.43
N LEU A 141 1.54 19.43 -19.09
CA LEU A 141 0.43 20.25 -18.60
C LEU A 141 0.73 20.85 -17.23
N GLN A 142 1.35 20.09 -16.32
CA GLN A 142 1.79 20.60 -15.01
C GLN A 142 2.81 21.72 -15.17
N GLU A 143 3.83 21.54 -16.02
CA GLU A 143 4.84 22.57 -16.30
C GLU A 143 4.21 23.84 -16.87
N LYS A 144 3.26 23.71 -17.78
CA LYS A 144 2.53 24.85 -18.33
C LYS A 144 1.77 25.61 -17.25
N VAL A 145 1.01 24.90 -16.41
CA VAL A 145 0.23 25.52 -15.32
C VAL A 145 1.14 26.17 -14.29
N TRP A 146 2.24 25.50 -13.94
CA TRP A 146 3.21 26.03 -12.99
C TRP A 146 3.85 27.33 -13.49
N ARG A 147 4.32 27.38 -14.75
CA ARG A 147 4.91 28.60 -15.31
C ARG A 147 3.95 29.79 -15.28
N THR A 148 2.69 29.58 -15.66
CA THR A 148 1.68 30.65 -15.59
C THR A 148 1.45 31.11 -14.15
N LEU A 149 1.37 30.19 -13.19
CA LEU A 149 1.21 30.53 -11.78
C LEU A 149 2.45 31.25 -11.22
N GLU A 150 3.65 30.81 -11.60
CA GLU A 150 4.92 31.41 -11.16
C GLU A 150 5.05 32.85 -11.66
N GLU A 151 4.68 33.13 -12.91
CA GLU A 151 4.60 34.49 -13.45
C GLU A 151 3.66 35.39 -12.63
N GLU A 152 2.49 34.89 -12.23
CA GLU A 152 1.55 35.61 -11.36
C GLU A 152 2.09 35.81 -9.93
N LEU A 153 2.86 34.86 -9.41
CA LEU A 153 3.44 34.91 -8.06
C LEU A 153 4.63 35.87 -7.95
N LEU A 154 5.39 36.08 -9.02
CA LEU A 154 6.49 37.05 -9.04
C LEU A 154 6.03 38.49 -8.74
N GLU A 155 4.73 38.79 -8.94
CA GLU A 155 4.14 40.09 -8.58
C GLU A 155 3.79 40.20 -7.08
N GLN A 156 3.90 39.11 -6.31
CA GLN A 156 3.56 39.06 -4.88
C GLN A 156 4.80 39.22 -4.00
N PRO A 157 4.85 40.19 -3.06
CA PRO A 157 6.00 40.40 -2.19
C PRO A 157 6.36 39.18 -1.32
N GLU A 158 5.35 38.43 -0.87
CA GLU A 158 5.55 37.25 -0.02
C GLU A 158 6.25 36.11 -0.77
N TYR A 159 6.17 36.09 -2.10
CA TYR A 159 6.84 35.09 -2.91
C TYR A 159 8.35 35.31 -2.96
N GLU A 160 8.84 36.55 -2.84
CA GLU A 160 10.27 36.86 -2.87
C GLU A 160 11.03 36.16 -1.72
N GLU A 161 10.47 36.18 -0.51
CA GLU A 161 11.05 35.50 0.66
C GLU A 161 11.06 33.98 0.49
N VAL A 162 9.97 33.42 -0.04
CA VAL A 162 9.86 31.98 -0.33
C VAL A 162 10.87 31.59 -1.41
N PHE A 163 10.95 32.34 -2.50
CA PHE A 163 11.88 32.11 -3.59
C PHE A 163 13.32 32.14 -3.08
N ALA A 164 13.71 33.16 -2.34
CA ALA A 164 15.06 33.26 -1.76
C ALA A 164 15.38 32.10 -0.80
N THR A 165 14.39 31.58 -0.07
CA THR A 165 14.56 30.45 0.86
C THR A 165 14.83 29.12 0.13
N PHE A 166 14.17 28.90 -1.01
CA PHE A 166 14.23 27.61 -1.73
C PHE A 166 15.19 27.60 -2.93
N SER A 167 15.63 28.78 -3.39
CA SER A 167 16.61 28.92 -4.47
C SER A 167 18.05 28.85 -3.94
N ASN A 168 19.00 28.48 -4.80
CA ASN A 168 20.43 28.53 -4.48
C ASN A 168 21.21 29.24 -5.58
N ASP A 169 22.47 29.61 -5.32
CA ASP A 169 23.33 30.36 -6.25
C ASP A 169 23.49 29.74 -7.65
N ARG A 170 23.06 28.48 -7.85
CA ARG A 170 23.27 27.70 -9.08
C ARG A 170 21.97 27.30 -9.79
N SER A 171 20.80 27.46 -9.18
CA SER A 171 19.51 27.05 -9.78
C SER A 171 18.33 27.70 -9.06
N ASP A 172 17.44 28.26 -9.87
CA ASP A 172 16.14 28.82 -9.46
C ASP A 172 15.05 27.73 -9.41
N ASP A 173 15.36 26.48 -9.78
CA ASP A 173 14.38 25.38 -9.85
C ASP A 173 14.02 24.81 -8.47
N GLY A 174 14.65 25.29 -7.39
CA GLY A 174 14.46 24.75 -6.05
C GLY A 174 13.01 24.87 -5.57
N ILE A 175 12.37 26.01 -5.82
CA ILE A 175 10.96 26.23 -5.49
C ILE A 175 10.05 25.34 -6.34
N THR A 176 10.28 25.30 -7.66
CA THR A 176 9.54 24.46 -8.62
C THR A 176 9.55 22.99 -8.21
N ASN A 177 10.74 22.45 -7.93
CA ASN A 177 10.90 21.06 -7.48
C ASN A 177 10.20 20.81 -6.14
N THR A 178 10.24 21.77 -5.21
CA THR A 178 9.57 21.67 -3.93
C THR A 178 8.05 21.62 -4.09
N VAL A 179 7.49 22.48 -4.95
CA VAL A 179 6.05 22.50 -5.25
C VAL A 179 5.60 21.18 -5.87
N TYR A 180 6.33 20.66 -6.87
CA TYR A 180 5.98 19.37 -7.48
C TYR A 180 6.06 18.22 -6.49
N ARG A 181 7.12 18.16 -5.67
CA ARG A 181 7.25 17.14 -4.62
C ARG A 181 6.12 17.23 -3.60
N LEU A 182 5.79 18.44 -3.16
CA LEU A 182 4.73 18.67 -2.18
C LEU A 182 3.36 18.28 -2.76
N TYR A 183 3.07 18.66 -3.99
CA TYR A 183 1.86 18.28 -4.70
C TYR A 183 1.76 16.76 -4.85
N GLN A 184 2.78 16.10 -5.40
CA GLN A 184 2.81 14.65 -5.57
C GLN A 184 2.65 13.90 -4.25
N TYR A 185 3.32 14.36 -3.19
CA TYR A 185 3.18 13.74 -1.88
C TYR A 185 1.79 13.97 -1.28
N SER A 186 1.20 15.16 -1.45
CA SER A 186 -0.16 15.45 -0.98
C SER A 186 -1.20 14.51 -1.61
N ARG A 187 -1.00 14.11 -2.88
CA ARG A 187 -1.90 13.20 -3.62
C ARG A 187 -1.92 11.78 -3.06
N SER A 188 -0.93 11.40 -2.23
CA SER A 188 -0.94 10.13 -1.49
C SER A 188 -1.86 10.15 -0.25
N LYS A 189 -2.33 11.34 0.15
CA LYS A 189 -3.18 11.52 1.33
C LYS A 189 -4.64 11.43 0.94
N ARG A 190 -5.48 10.98 1.89
CA ARG A 190 -6.93 10.87 1.71
C ARG A 190 -7.58 12.22 1.37
N GLU A 191 -7.14 13.29 2.03
CA GLU A 191 -7.65 14.65 1.84
C GLU A 191 -6.47 15.62 1.60
N PRO A 192 -5.97 15.73 0.35
CA PRO A 192 -4.74 16.46 0.06
C PRO A 192 -4.76 17.93 0.48
N LYS A 193 -5.87 18.64 0.25
CA LYS A 193 -6.01 20.07 0.58
C LYS A 193 -5.98 20.32 2.09
N THR A 194 -6.75 19.55 2.85
CA THR A 194 -6.77 19.61 4.32
C THR A 194 -5.41 19.24 4.90
N TRP A 195 -4.73 18.26 4.29
CA TRP A 195 -3.37 17.92 4.72
C TRP A 195 -2.39 19.08 4.49
N LEU A 196 -2.44 19.74 3.33
CA LEU A 196 -1.60 20.91 3.02
C LEU A 196 -1.87 22.08 3.97
N SER A 197 -3.13 22.40 4.26
CA SER A 197 -3.50 23.51 5.15
C SER A 197 -3.00 23.33 6.58
N ASN A 198 -2.82 22.09 7.00
CA ASN A 198 -2.42 21.75 8.37
C ASN A 198 -0.92 21.56 8.52
N LEU A 199 -0.12 21.70 7.46
CA LEU A 199 1.34 21.51 7.54
C LEU A 199 2.02 22.48 8.51
N THR A 200 1.51 23.71 8.61
CA THR A 200 2.06 24.74 9.50
C THR A 200 1.81 24.44 10.98
N GLU A 201 0.79 23.65 11.31
CA GLU A 201 0.48 23.27 12.69
C GLU A 201 1.64 22.53 13.37
N ASN A 202 2.42 21.79 12.58
CA ASN A 202 3.62 21.09 13.06
C ASN A 202 4.70 22.07 13.58
N TYR A 203 4.71 23.29 13.06
CA TYR A 203 5.68 24.33 13.40
C TYR A 203 5.13 25.37 14.37
N ALA A 204 3.92 25.15 14.91
CA ALA A 204 3.40 25.97 16.01
C ALA A 204 4.16 25.64 17.30
N VAL A 205 5.25 26.38 17.54
CA VAL A 205 6.11 26.19 18.71
C VAL A 205 5.57 27.04 19.87
N GLY A 206 5.14 26.37 20.94
CA GLY A 206 4.88 27.00 22.25
C GLY A 206 6.18 27.18 23.04
N SER A 207 6.10 27.27 24.37
CA SER A 207 7.31 27.35 25.21
C SER A 207 8.12 26.04 25.29
N ASP A 208 7.50 24.90 24.94
CA ASP A 208 8.11 23.58 24.98
C ASP A 208 8.13 22.93 23.58
N TYR A 209 9.30 22.92 22.96
CA TYR A 209 9.52 22.33 21.64
C TYR A 209 9.29 20.81 21.62
N ALA A 210 9.62 20.10 22.69
CA ALA A 210 9.45 18.63 22.78
C ALA A 210 7.97 18.23 22.79
N SER A 211 7.09 19.15 23.22
CA SER A 211 5.65 18.93 23.25
C SER A 211 4.95 19.11 21.90
N THR A 212 5.65 19.64 20.88
CA THR A 212 5.05 19.98 19.58
C THR A 212 4.52 18.74 18.84
N PRO A 213 3.48 18.90 17.98
CA PRO A 213 3.01 17.82 17.11
C PRO A 213 4.14 17.26 16.24
N PHE A 214 5.03 18.12 15.72
CA PHE A 214 6.17 17.68 14.93
C PHE A 214 7.06 16.68 15.67
N VAL A 215 7.47 17.02 16.89
CA VAL A 215 8.34 16.15 17.68
C VAL A 215 7.62 14.87 18.07
N LYS A 216 6.37 14.95 18.52
CA LYS A 216 5.61 13.77 18.97
C LYS A 216 5.26 12.80 17.84
N THR A 217 4.94 13.32 16.66
CA THR A 217 4.44 12.52 15.54
C THR A 217 5.54 12.03 14.62
N TYR A 218 6.61 12.81 14.42
CA TYR A 218 7.66 12.46 13.45
C TYR A 218 9.01 12.18 14.11
N VAL A 219 9.49 13.05 14.99
CA VAL A 219 10.86 12.93 15.53
C VAL A 219 10.96 11.81 16.57
N LYS A 220 10.07 11.78 17.56
CA LYS A 220 10.10 10.81 18.65
C LYS A 220 9.96 9.36 18.16
N PRO A 221 8.99 9.00 17.29
CA PRO A 221 8.90 7.64 16.77
C PRO A 221 10.13 7.22 15.97
N ALA A 222 10.67 8.11 15.13
CA ALA A 222 11.87 7.83 14.35
C ALA A 222 13.10 7.63 15.26
N LEU A 223 13.25 8.44 16.30
CA LEU A 223 14.32 8.26 17.29
C LEU A 223 14.17 6.95 18.06
N ILE A 224 12.95 6.59 18.48
CA ILE A 224 12.69 5.31 19.16
C ILE A 224 13.06 4.14 18.24
N GLU A 225 12.67 4.18 16.97
CA GLU A 225 12.99 3.15 15.99
C GLU A 225 14.52 3.01 15.81
N GLU A 226 15.22 4.13 15.57
CA GLU A 226 16.67 4.13 15.37
C GLU A 226 17.42 3.65 16.62
N LEU A 227 17.04 4.13 17.81
CA LEU A 227 17.66 3.71 19.07
C LEU A 227 17.36 2.24 19.37
N SER A 228 16.16 1.73 19.07
CA SER A 228 15.83 0.30 19.22
C SER A 228 16.65 -0.56 18.25
N TYR A 229 16.87 -0.06 17.04
CA TYR A 229 17.75 -0.71 16.06
C TYR A 229 19.19 -0.75 16.56
N LEU A 230 19.72 0.36 17.09
CA LEU A 230 21.05 0.42 17.70
C LEU A 230 21.20 -0.57 18.86
N VAL A 231 20.22 -0.66 19.76
CA VAL A 231 20.23 -1.68 20.85
C VAL A 231 20.42 -3.08 20.28
N THR A 232 19.69 -3.41 19.22
CA THR A 232 19.80 -4.72 18.54
C THR A 232 21.19 -4.94 17.94
N GLN A 233 21.79 -3.90 17.36
CA GLN A 233 23.16 -3.97 16.81
C GLN A 233 24.21 -4.17 17.91
N TYR A 234 24.11 -3.44 19.02
CA TYR A 234 24.99 -3.59 20.17
C TYR A 234 24.87 -4.98 20.80
N ASP A 235 23.65 -5.51 20.98
CA ASP A 235 23.43 -6.87 21.49
C ASP A 235 24.05 -7.94 20.56
N GLN A 236 24.12 -7.68 19.25
CA GLN A 236 24.80 -8.56 18.31
C GLN A 236 26.33 -8.44 18.41
N LEU A 237 26.87 -7.22 18.45
CA LEU A 237 28.30 -6.96 18.60
C LEU A 237 28.86 -7.54 19.90
N LEU A 238 28.09 -7.48 21.00
CA LEU A 238 28.49 -8.06 22.28
C LEU A 238 28.66 -9.58 22.19
N LYS A 239 27.78 -10.29 21.46
CA LYS A 239 27.93 -11.73 21.22
C LYS A 239 29.16 -12.05 20.39
N GLU A 240 29.48 -11.22 19.40
CA GLU A 240 30.66 -11.39 18.55
C GLU A 240 31.96 -11.13 19.31
N ILE A 241 32.00 -10.11 20.17
CA ILE A 241 33.20 -9.75 20.93
C ILE A 241 33.49 -10.72 22.08
N GLU A 242 32.44 -11.31 22.67
CA GLU A 242 32.54 -12.40 23.65
C GLU A 242 33.26 -13.61 23.05
N LEU A 243 32.93 -13.98 21.80
CA LEU A 243 33.60 -15.06 21.05
C LEU A 243 35.07 -14.76 20.74
N LEU A 244 35.43 -13.48 20.58
CA LEU A 244 36.81 -13.03 20.28
C LEU A 244 37.69 -12.89 21.53
N GLY A 245 37.10 -12.91 22.74
CA GLY A 245 37.85 -12.83 24.00
C GLY A 245 38.52 -11.48 24.24
N ALA A 246 37.84 -10.36 23.91
CA ALA A 246 38.38 -9.01 24.01
C ALA A 246 37.70 -8.16 25.12
N PRO A 247 38.00 -8.41 26.41
CA PRO A 247 37.20 -7.90 27.54
C PRO A 247 37.21 -6.37 27.68
N LYS A 248 38.28 -5.68 27.25
CA LYS A 248 38.32 -4.21 27.26
C LYS A 248 37.32 -3.58 26.28
N HIS A 249 37.10 -4.22 25.14
CA HIS A 249 36.16 -3.73 24.14
C HIS A 249 34.73 -4.09 24.51
N GLN A 250 34.53 -5.26 25.13
CA GLN A 250 33.24 -5.65 25.68
C GLN A 250 32.72 -4.63 26.70
N ALA A 251 33.55 -4.22 27.67
CA ALA A 251 33.15 -3.23 28.68
C ALA A 251 32.71 -1.88 28.06
N VAL A 252 33.41 -1.42 27.02
CA VAL A 252 33.04 -0.19 26.30
C VAL A 252 31.70 -0.33 25.59
N LEU A 253 31.45 -1.48 24.94
CA LEU A 253 30.18 -1.74 24.27
C LEU A 253 29.00 -1.91 25.25
N GLU A 254 29.25 -2.45 26.43
CA GLU A 254 28.26 -2.54 27.52
C GLU A 254 27.88 -1.15 28.04
N ASP A 255 28.88 -0.28 28.30
CA ASP A 255 28.65 1.10 28.73
C ASP A 255 27.85 1.91 27.69
N ASP A 256 28.20 1.79 26.40
CA ASP A 256 27.47 2.43 25.30
C ASP A 256 26.02 1.93 25.20
N LEU A 257 25.82 0.61 25.32
CA LEU A 257 24.50 0.00 25.26
C LEU A 257 23.62 0.46 26.42
N ASP A 258 24.17 0.57 27.62
CA ASP A 258 23.45 1.08 28.79
C ASP A 258 23.08 2.55 28.63
N PHE A 259 23.96 3.36 28.04
CA PHE A 259 23.64 4.74 27.69
C PHE A 259 22.47 4.83 26.69
N VAL A 260 22.53 4.06 25.59
CA VAL A 260 21.46 4.05 24.58
C VAL A 260 20.13 3.58 25.19
N LYS A 261 20.14 2.54 26.02
CA LYS A 261 18.96 2.05 26.75
C LYS A 261 18.41 3.11 27.71
N ALA A 262 19.27 3.81 28.45
CA ALA A 262 18.86 4.87 29.35
C ALA A 262 18.18 6.02 28.60
N VAL A 263 18.73 6.44 27.46
CA VAL A 263 18.12 7.47 26.60
C VAL A 263 16.76 7.00 26.07
N LEU A 264 16.65 5.75 25.61
CA LEU A 264 15.40 5.19 25.09
C LEU A 264 14.25 5.19 26.12
N VAL A 265 14.56 4.95 27.41
CA VAL A 265 13.56 4.96 28.49
C VAL A 265 13.02 6.37 28.78
N HIS A 266 13.79 7.42 28.48
CA HIS A 266 13.44 8.80 28.82
C HIS A 266 12.86 9.60 27.64
N ILE A 267 12.78 9.00 26.44
CA ILE A 267 12.21 9.62 25.23
C ILE A 267 10.70 9.47 25.17
#